data_AF-A0A2N6L9A5-F1
#
_entry.id   AF-A0A2N6L9A5-F1
#
_cell.length_a   1.000
_cell.length_b   1.000
_cell.length_c   1.000
_cell.angle_alpha   90.00
_cell.angle_beta   90.00
_cell.angle_gamma   90.00
#
_symmetry.space_group_name_H-M   'P 1'
#
loop_
_entity.id
_entity.type
_entity.pdbx_description
1 polymer ?
#
loop_
_entity_poly.entity_id
_entity_poly.type
_entity_poly.pdbx_seq_one_letter_code
_entity_poly.pdbx_strand_id
1 'polypeptide(L)' 'MKIYTAYLKIAKVVWNVDVLKEEVIRVYRASNPEQPQVYRRGEVAEAEEPAVPGWFMSVDDLFV' A
#
# COMPACT_ATOMS: atom_id res chain seq x y z
N MET A 1 12.75 -2.00 -4.56
CA MET A 1 12.28 -1.18 -5.69
C MET A 1 11.96 -2.00 -6.95
N LYS A 2 12.95 -2.65 -7.59
CA LYS A 2 12.78 -3.27 -8.94
C LYS A 2 11.60 -4.24 -9.11
N ILE A 3 11.28 -5.03 -8.07
CA ILE A 3 10.16 -5.99 -8.11
C ILE A 3 8.81 -5.26 -8.19
N TYR A 4 8.57 -4.25 -7.35
CA TYR A 4 7.30 -3.50 -7.35
C TYR A 4 7.10 -2.67 -8.61
N THR A 5 8.17 -2.11 -9.19
CA THR A 5 8.09 -1.41 -10.48
C THR A 5 7.59 -2.32 -11.61
N ALA A 6 7.91 -3.62 -11.58
CA ALA A 6 7.38 -4.57 -12.56
C ALA A 6 5.87 -4.80 -12.37
N TYR A 7 5.39 -4.94 -11.13
CA TYR A 7 3.97 -5.08 -10.83
C TYR A 7 3.16 -3.83 -11.17
N LEU A 8 3.72 -2.63 -10.95
CA LEU A 8 3.05 -1.36 -11.27
C LEU A 8 2.92 -1.09 -12.77
N LYS A 9 3.56 -1.89 -13.63
CA LYS A 9 3.29 -1.84 -15.08
C LYS A 9 1.91 -2.41 -15.45
N ILE A 10 1.38 -3.29 -14.61
CA ILE A 10 0.09 -3.97 -14.83
C ILE A 10 -0.97 -3.61 -13.77
N ALA A 11 -0.55 -3.13 -12.59
CA ALA A 11 -1.42 -2.68 -11.51
C ALA A 11 -1.29 -1.17 -11.27
N LYS A 12 -2.38 -0.50 -10.92
CA LYS A 12 -2.37 0.95 -10.60
C LYS A 12 -1.83 1.25 -9.19
N VAL A 13 -2.06 0.33 -8.27
CA VAL A 13 -1.68 0.44 -6.86
C VAL A 13 -1.18 -0.94 -6.40
N VAL A 14 -0.10 -0.97 -5.63
CA VAL A 14 0.44 -2.17 -4.99
C VAL A 14 0.61 -1.90 -3.50
N TRP A 15 0.03 -2.79 -2.68
CA TRP A 15 0.23 -2.79 -1.23
C TRP A 15 1.32 -3.78 -0.87
N ASN A 16 2.42 -3.30 -0.31
CA ASN A 16 3.41 -4.13 0.34
C ASN A 16 3.17 -4.08 1.85
N VAL A 17 2.73 -5.19 2.43
CA VAL A 17 2.48 -5.30 3.87
C VAL A 17 3.65 -6.02 4.53
N ASP A 18 4.26 -5.38 5.51
CA ASP A 18 5.29 -5.98 6.36
C ASP A 18 4.68 -6.31 7.72
N VAL A 19 4.25 -7.57 7.88
CA VAL A 19 3.62 -8.08 9.11
C VAL A 19 4.59 -8.65 10.14
N LEU A 20 5.88 -8.72 9.82
CA LEU A 20 6.86 -9.43 10.67
C LEU A 20 7.89 -8.51 11.30
N LYS A 21 8.17 -7.34 10.70
CA LYS A 21 9.21 -6.44 11.18
C LYS A 21 8.65 -5.09 11.59
N GLU A 22 8.21 -4.32 10.61
CA GLU A 22 7.87 -2.92 10.82
C GLU A 22 6.39 -2.70 11.11
N GLU A 23 5.53 -3.70 10.88
CA GLU A 23 4.07 -3.59 11.03
C GLU A 23 3.50 -2.41 10.23
N VAL A 24 3.97 -2.28 8.99
CA VAL A 24 3.60 -1.17 8.09
C VAL A 24 3.02 -1.67 6.78
N ILE A 25 2.18 -0.82 6.19
CA ILE A 25 1.70 -0.95 4.82
C ILE A 25 2.40 0.12 3.99
N ARG A 26 3.07 -0.30 2.91
CA ARG A 26 3.64 0.61 1.90
C ARG A 26 2.79 0.55 0.65
N VAL A 27 2.11 1.64 0.35
CA VAL A 27 1.26 1.78 -0.83
C VAL A 27 2.05 2.44 -1.94
N TYR A 28 2.37 1.67 -2.97
CA TYR A 28 3.02 2.17 -4.17
C TYR A 28 1.96 2.47 -5.22
N ARG A 29 2.02 3.66 -5.82
CA ARG A 29 1.13 4.08 -6.91
C ARG A 29 1.92 4.15 -8.22
N ALA A 30 1.30 3.80 -9.33
CA ALA A 30 1.97 3.85 -10.64
C ALA A 30 2.41 5.28 -11.03
N SER A 31 1.74 6.31 -10.51
CA SER A 31 2.09 7.72 -10.69
C SER A 31 3.34 8.15 -9.92
N ASN A 32 3.67 7.46 -8.82
CA ASN A 32 4.85 7.76 -7.99
C ASN A 32 5.45 6.47 -7.41
N PRO A 33 6.07 5.62 -8.25
CA PRO A 33 6.46 4.26 -7.88
C PRO A 33 7.66 4.19 -6.93
N GLU A 34 8.40 5.29 -6.73
CA GLU A 34 9.61 5.31 -5.91
C GLU A 34 9.38 5.85 -4.49
N GLN A 35 8.25 6.51 -4.26
CA GLN A 35 7.91 7.13 -2.99
C GLN A 35 6.56 6.57 -2.50
N PRO A 36 6.57 5.42 -1.81
CA PRO A 36 5.35 4.85 -1.28
C PRO A 36 4.78 5.72 -0.16
N GLN A 37 3.46 5.79 -0.08
CA GLN A 37 2.80 6.23 1.13
C GLN A 37 2.90 5.12 2.17
N VAL A 38 3.32 5.45 3.39
CA VAL A 38 3.50 4.47 4.48
C VAL A 38 2.39 4.68 5.50
N TYR A 39 1.66 3.61 5.80
CA TYR A 39 0.67 3.55 6.86
C TYR A 39 1.13 2.61 7.98
N ARG A 40 0.75 2.93 9.22
CA ARG A 40 1.11 2.26 10.47
C ARG A 40 -0.16 2.00 11.29
N ARG A 41 -0.01 1.20 12.34
CA ARG A 41 -1.07 0.94 13.32
C ARG A 41 -1.68 2.24 13.86
N GLY A 42 -2.99 2.25 14.06
CA GLY A 42 -3.78 3.45 14.37
C GLY A 42 -4.15 4.31 13.17
N GLU A 43 -3.58 4.07 11.98
CA GLU A 43 -3.94 4.77 10.75
C GLU A 43 -4.96 3.96 9.91
N VAL A 44 -5.60 4.63 8.97
CA VAL A 44 -6.47 4.02 7.95
C VAL A 44 -5.74 4.08 6.62
N ALA A 45 -5.42 2.92 6.07
CA ALA A 45 -4.79 2.81 4.77
C ALA A 45 -5.83 2.79 3.65
N GLU A 46 -5.47 3.35 2.51
CA GLU A 46 -6.37 3.54 1.36
C GLU A 46 -5.78 3.01 0.06
N ALA A 47 -6.67 2.47 -0.78
CA ALA A 47 -6.37 2.12 -2.16
C ALA A 47 -7.02 3.12 -3.14
N GLU A 48 -7.35 4.33 -2.66
CA GLU A 48 -7.97 5.46 -3.38
C GLU A 48 -7.49 5.59 -4.83
N GLU A 49 -8.24 6.35 -5.65
CA GLU A 49 -8.05 6.52 -7.11
C GLU A 49 -6.60 6.29 -7.59
N PRO A 50 -6.36 5.35 -8.53
CA PRO A 50 -7.32 4.83 -9.53
C PRO A 50 -7.62 3.33 -9.42
N ALA A 51 -7.34 2.68 -8.28
CA ALA A 51 -7.54 1.23 -8.17
C ALA A 51 -8.93 0.86 -7.63
N VAL A 52 -9.32 1.37 -6.47
CA VAL A 52 -10.61 1.06 -5.83
C VAL A 52 -11.14 2.30 -5.09
N PRO A 53 -11.97 3.14 -5.74
CA PRO A 53 -12.51 4.35 -5.11
C PRO A 53 -13.33 4.03 -3.85
N GLY A 54 -13.13 4.80 -2.78
CA GLY A 54 -13.86 4.64 -1.52
C GLY A 54 -13.46 3.42 -0.69
N TRP A 55 -12.40 2.70 -1.08
CA TRP A 55 -11.91 1.55 -0.32
C TRP A 55 -10.84 1.97 0.69
N PHE A 56 -11.08 1.60 1.94
CA PHE A 56 -10.25 1.91 3.09
C PHE A 56 -10.15 0.68 4.00
N MET A 57 -9.07 0.59 4.77
CA MET A 57 -8.83 -0.47 5.73
C MET A 57 -8.08 0.07 6.94
N SER A 58 -8.55 -0.24 8.15
CA SER A 58 -7.80 0.01 9.38
C SER A 58 -6.52 -0.81 9.35
N VAL A 59 -5.38 -0.19 9.62
CA VAL A 59 -4.10 -0.93 9.64
C VAL A 59 -4.07 -1.94 10.80
N ASP A 60 -4.78 -1.67 11.90
CA ASP A 60 -4.88 -2.59 13.03
C ASP A 60 -5.59 -3.91 12.67
N ASP A 61 -6.48 -3.90 11.68
CA ASP A 61 -7.23 -5.09 11.27
C ASP A 61 -6.36 -6.13 10.54
N LEU A 62 -5.14 -5.77 10.12
CA LEU A 62 -4.19 -6.67 9.47
C LEU A 62 -3.27 -7.42 10.45
N PHE A 63 -3.26 -7.05 11.72
CA PHE A 63 -2.31 -7.54 12.73
C PHE A 63 -2.99 -8.19 13.95
N VAL A 64 -4.16 -8.79 13.76
CA VAL A 64 -4.93 -9.54 14.77
C VAL A 64 -4.41 -10.96 15.00
#